data_AF-A0A9D6V1U3-F1
#
_entry.id   AF-A0A9D6V1U3-F1
#
_cell.length_a   1.000
_cell.length_b   1.000
_cell.length_c   1.000
_cell.angle_alpha   90.00
_cell.angle_beta   90.00
_cell.angle_gamma   90.00
#
_symmetry.space_group_name_H-M   'P 1'
#
loop_
_entity.id
_entity.type
_entity.pdbx_description
1 polymer ?
#
loop_
_entity_poly.entity_id
_entity_poly.type
_entity_poly.pdbx_seq_one_letter_code
_entity_poly.pdbx_strand_id
1 'polypeptide(L)'
;MKKEARIQAEKMFLKAGGKITNREIAKAAKVNALTVGRWKRENNWEAKLKGEEQEEPKEAAGIIRKKAARDKAIKIYLEAGGNITNKDLARKVGVSPATISKWKQLDNWIARIEPEEDEEALPEESERVETDLDIGELASPEQIIRLNRRIDSLLQRDYLTAAEVAALAEAKSDLLASVEIYLSIVREVGELKEED
;
A
#
# COMPACT_ATOMS: atom_id res chain seq x y z
N MET A 1 8.10 52.68 -20.38
CA MET A 1 7.26 52.96 -19.20
C MET A 1 6.18 51.91 -18.91
N LYS A 2 5.17 51.65 -19.77
CA LYS A 2 4.07 50.72 -19.40
C LYS A 2 4.48 49.26 -19.16
N LYS A 3 5.50 48.75 -19.86
CA LYS A 3 5.99 47.36 -19.70
C LYS A 3 6.71 47.14 -18.37
N GLU A 4 7.56 48.08 -17.94
CA GLU A 4 8.28 48.00 -16.65
C GLU A 4 7.31 48.04 -15.47
N ALA A 5 6.32 48.95 -15.51
CA ALA A 5 5.27 49.02 -14.50
C ALA A 5 4.44 47.73 -14.43
N ARG A 6 4.19 47.07 -15.58
CA ARG A 6 3.48 45.77 -15.64
C ARG A 6 4.28 44.65 -14.99
N ILE A 7 5.58 44.55 -15.30
CA ILE A 7 6.47 43.53 -14.70
C ILE A 7 6.62 43.77 -13.20
N GLN A 8 6.80 45.02 -12.78
CA GLN A 8 6.91 45.37 -11.36
C GLN A 8 5.63 45.04 -10.58
N ALA A 9 4.47 45.33 -11.17
CA ALA A 9 3.16 45.02 -10.60
C ALA A 9 2.91 43.50 -10.48
N GLU A 10 3.30 42.73 -11.50
CA GLU A 10 3.22 41.26 -11.50
C GLU A 10 4.11 40.67 -10.41
N LYS A 11 5.37 41.11 -10.32
CA LYS A 11 6.30 40.68 -9.28
C LYS A 11 5.81 41.00 -7.86
N MET A 12 5.18 42.17 -7.66
CA MET A 12 4.59 42.52 -6.36
C MET A 12 3.39 41.64 -6.01
N PHE A 13 2.55 41.30 -6.98
CA PHE A 13 1.38 40.43 -6.77
C PHE A 13 1.80 39.00 -6.40
N LEU A 14 2.76 38.46 -7.13
CA LEU A 14 3.31 37.12 -6.92
C LEU A 14 4.05 37.03 -5.58
N LYS A 15 4.95 37.99 -5.28
CA LYS A 15 5.68 38.05 -3.99
C LYS A 15 4.75 38.15 -2.78
N ALA A 16 3.59 38.79 -2.93
CA ALA A 16 2.61 38.93 -1.86
C ALA A 16 1.64 37.75 -1.76
N GLY A 17 1.83 36.66 -2.52
CA GLY A 17 0.97 35.49 -2.49
C GLY A 17 -0.49 35.82 -2.88
N GLY A 18 -0.69 36.80 -3.76
CA GLY A 18 -2.02 37.24 -4.18
C GLY A 18 -2.81 38.08 -3.16
N LYS A 19 -2.27 38.29 -1.95
CA LYS A 19 -2.94 39.01 -0.85
C LYS A 19 -2.86 40.53 -0.95
N ILE A 20 -2.13 41.06 -1.92
CA ILE A 20 -1.98 42.50 -2.14
C ILE A 20 -3.12 43.05 -3.03
N THR A 21 -3.69 44.17 -2.62
CA THR A 21 -4.82 44.78 -3.31
C THR A 21 -4.38 45.50 -4.59
N ASN A 22 -5.30 45.66 -5.55
CA ASN A 22 -5.03 46.40 -6.78
C ASN A 22 -4.64 47.87 -6.52
N ARG A 23 -5.15 48.46 -5.42
CA ARG A 23 -4.84 49.84 -5.02
C ARG A 23 -3.40 49.99 -4.52
N GLU A 24 -2.90 49.02 -3.78
CA GLU A 24 -1.53 49.03 -3.27
C GLU A 24 -0.51 48.83 -4.39
N ILE A 25 -0.77 47.87 -5.29
CA ILE A 25 0.07 47.66 -6.49
C ILE A 25 0.09 48.92 -7.36
N ALA A 26 -1.08 49.54 -7.56
CA ALA A 26 -1.22 50.77 -8.33
C ALA A 26 -0.42 51.95 -7.76
N LYS A 27 -0.47 52.12 -6.43
CA LYS A 27 0.31 53.16 -5.72
C LYS A 27 1.81 52.95 -5.90
N ALA A 28 2.29 51.70 -5.80
CA ALA A 28 3.70 51.38 -5.92
C ALA A 28 4.22 51.46 -7.37
N ALA A 29 3.43 51.05 -8.35
CA ALA A 29 3.78 51.11 -9.77
C ALA A 29 3.40 52.46 -10.44
N LYS A 30 2.85 53.43 -9.68
CA LYS A 30 2.37 54.75 -10.16
C LYS A 30 1.41 54.63 -11.36
N VAL A 31 0.49 53.67 -11.31
CA VAL A 31 -0.53 53.42 -12.34
C VAL A 31 -1.92 53.40 -11.75
N ASN A 32 -2.97 53.38 -12.59
CA ASN A 32 -4.35 53.26 -12.12
C ASN A 32 -4.66 51.81 -11.68
N ALA A 33 -5.40 51.64 -10.59
CA ALA A 33 -5.85 50.34 -10.08
C ALA A 33 -6.65 49.53 -11.12
N LEU A 34 -7.40 50.18 -12.00
CA LEU A 34 -8.11 49.52 -13.10
C LEU A 34 -7.15 48.90 -14.12
N THR A 35 -6.03 49.55 -14.37
CA THR A 35 -4.98 49.05 -15.27
C THR A 35 -4.33 47.78 -14.71
N VAL A 36 -4.08 47.75 -13.40
CA VAL A 36 -3.58 46.54 -12.70
C VAL A 36 -4.60 45.40 -12.78
N GLY A 37 -5.89 45.69 -12.58
CA GLY A 37 -6.96 44.69 -12.73
C GLY A 37 -7.11 44.14 -14.15
N ARG A 38 -6.84 44.96 -15.17
CA ARG A 38 -6.76 44.50 -16.57
C ARG A 38 -5.56 43.58 -16.78
N TRP A 39 -4.37 43.93 -16.29
CA TRP A 39 -3.17 43.10 -16.42
C TRP A 39 -3.29 41.74 -15.72
N LYS A 40 -3.90 41.70 -14.53
CA LYS A 40 -4.20 40.45 -13.81
C LYS A 40 -4.99 39.46 -14.65
N ARG A 41 -5.99 39.94 -15.38
CA ARG A 41 -6.84 39.13 -16.27
C ARG A 41 -6.11 38.73 -17.55
N GLU A 42 -5.43 39.67 -18.20
CA GLU A 42 -4.70 39.42 -19.45
C GLU A 42 -3.56 38.40 -19.29
N ASN A 43 -2.81 38.47 -18.19
CA ASN A 43 -1.66 37.59 -17.92
C ASN A 43 -2.00 36.43 -16.98
N ASN A 44 -3.28 36.27 -16.64
CA ASN A 44 -3.80 35.26 -15.71
C ASN A 44 -2.92 35.08 -14.46
N TRP A 45 -2.67 36.17 -13.74
CA TRP A 45 -1.74 36.17 -12.60
C TRP A 45 -2.14 35.19 -11.50
N GLU A 46 -3.43 34.87 -11.36
CA GLU A 46 -3.91 33.86 -10.42
C GLU A 46 -3.45 32.45 -10.79
N ALA A 47 -3.39 32.12 -12.08
CA ALA A 47 -2.82 30.86 -12.54
C ALA A 47 -1.30 30.81 -12.30
N LYS A 48 -0.60 31.93 -12.48
CA LYS A 48 0.83 32.04 -12.14
C LYS A 48 1.07 31.89 -10.65
N LEU A 49 0.18 32.41 -9.80
CA LEU A 49 0.25 32.20 -8.36
C LEU A 49 0.08 30.72 -7.99
N LYS A 50 -0.86 30.01 -8.62
CA LYS A 50 -1.05 28.56 -8.42
C LYS A 50 0.12 27.74 -8.96
N GLY A 51 0.78 28.20 -10.02
CA GLY A 51 2.01 27.60 -10.55
C GLY A 51 3.23 27.88 -9.67
N GLU A 52 3.37 29.09 -9.13
CA GLU A 52 4.48 29.48 -8.24
C GLU A 52 4.31 29.00 -6.80
N GLU A 53 3.08 28.73 -6.32
CA GLU A 53 2.87 27.96 -5.08
C GLU A 53 3.42 26.52 -5.20
N GLN A 54 3.74 26.05 -6.42
CA GLN A 54 4.47 24.79 -6.66
C GLN A 54 5.99 24.99 -6.84
N GLU A 55 6.49 26.22 -6.94
CA GLU A 55 7.91 26.54 -7.15
C GLU A 55 8.46 27.56 -6.13
N GLU A 56 8.44 27.22 -4.84
CA GLU A 56 9.49 27.72 -3.95
C GLU A 56 10.70 26.76 -4.03
N PRO A 57 11.95 27.27 -4.09
CA PRO A 57 13.14 26.43 -4.12
C PRO A 57 13.36 25.79 -2.74
N LYS A 58 12.73 24.65 -2.51
CA LYS A 58 12.96 23.75 -1.36
C LYS A 58 13.79 22.54 -1.73
N GLU A 59 14.58 22.61 -2.80
CA GLU A 59 15.23 21.42 -3.34
C GLU A 59 16.43 20.95 -2.49
N ALA A 60 17.23 21.82 -1.88
CA ALA A 60 18.37 21.34 -1.09
C ALA A 60 18.00 20.90 0.35
N ALA A 61 17.23 21.71 1.09
CA ALA A 61 16.88 21.40 2.48
C ALA A 61 15.66 20.46 2.59
N GLY A 62 14.77 20.47 1.59
CA GLY A 62 13.58 19.63 1.54
C GLY A 62 13.91 18.17 1.22
N ILE A 63 14.91 17.89 0.39
CA ILE A 63 15.36 16.52 0.13
C ILE A 63 15.92 15.89 1.41
N ILE A 64 16.75 16.63 2.16
CA ILE A 64 17.36 16.13 3.41
C ILE A 64 16.28 15.90 4.49
N ARG A 65 15.33 16.83 4.66
CA ARG A 65 14.21 16.64 5.62
C ARG A 65 13.25 15.53 5.18
N LYS A 66 12.94 15.42 3.89
CA LYS A 66 12.10 14.33 3.34
C LYS A 66 12.78 12.98 3.52
N LYS A 67 14.10 12.88 3.34
CA LYS A 67 14.88 11.66 3.61
C LYS A 67 14.85 11.29 5.10
N ALA A 68 15.16 12.24 6.00
CA ALA A 68 15.11 12.00 7.44
C ALA A 68 13.70 11.66 7.95
N ALA A 69 12.66 12.26 7.37
CA ALA A 69 11.26 11.94 7.66
C ALA A 69 10.88 10.55 7.13
N ARG A 70 11.32 10.20 5.92
CA ARG A 70 11.12 8.88 5.31
C ARG A 70 11.76 7.78 6.15
N ASP A 71 13.01 7.95 6.57
CA ASP A 71 13.73 6.97 7.37
C ASP A 71 13.07 6.75 8.74
N LYS A 72 12.61 7.84 9.39
CA LYS A 72 11.82 7.74 10.63
C LYS A 72 10.47 7.05 10.43
N ALA A 73 9.81 7.32 9.31
CA ALA A 73 8.53 6.69 8.98
C ALA A 73 8.68 5.18 8.74
N ILE A 74 9.74 4.75 8.03
CA ILE A 74 10.06 3.34 7.83
C ILE A 74 10.27 2.66 9.18
N LYS A 75 11.11 3.25 10.04
CA LYS A 75 11.42 2.67 11.35
C LYS A 75 10.16 2.45 12.19
N ILE A 76 9.30 3.46 12.29
CA ILE A 76 8.03 3.37 13.05
C ILE A 76 7.08 2.34 12.42
N TYR A 77 7.05 2.24 11.09
CA TYR A 77 6.21 1.29 10.38
C TYR A 77 6.66 -0.17 10.60
N LEU A 78 7.96 -0.43 10.54
CA LEU A 78 8.58 -1.73 10.83
C LEU A 78 8.43 -2.11 12.31
N GLU A 79 8.69 -1.19 13.24
CA GLU A 79 8.51 -1.41 14.69
C GLU A 79 7.05 -1.74 15.05
N ALA A 80 6.08 -1.22 14.29
CA ALA A 80 4.66 -1.48 14.47
C ALA A 80 4.17 -2.76 13.73
N GLY A 81 5.06 -3.49 13.04
CA GLY A 81 4.69 -4.70 12.28
C GLY A 81 3.58 -4.44 11.25
N GLY A 82 3.53 -3.24 10.68
CA GLY A 82 2.52 -2.88 9.68
C GLY A 82 1.17 -2.46 10.26
N ASN A 83 0.95 -2.61 11.56
CA ASN A 83 -0.32 -2.31 12.23
C ASN A 83 -0.46 -0.83 12.64
N ILE A 84 -0.01 0.08 11.75
CA ILE A 84 -0.17 1.53 11.92
C ILE A 84 -0.79 2.15 10.68
N THR A 85 -1.86 2.91 10.89
CA THR A 85 -2.57 3.57 9.79
C THR A 85 -1.72 4.67 9.17
N ASN A 86 -1.90 4.91 7.87
CA ASN A 86 -1.20 5.97 7.14
C ASN A 86 -1.44 7.36 7.76
N LYS A 87 -2.59 7.58 8.42
CA LYS A 87 -2.92 8.84 9.11
C LYS A 87 -2.11 9.02 10.39
N ASP A 88 -1.98 7.97 11.19
CA ASP A 88 -1.25 8.03 12.46
C ASP A 88 0.25 8.11 12.24
N LEU A 89 0.76 7.37 11.26
CA LEU A 89 2.15 7.43 10.83
C LEU A 89 2.52 8.82 10.27
N ALA A 90 1.65 9.40 9.46
CA ALA A 90 1.79 10.76 8.94
C ALA A 90 1.84 11.81 10.07
N ARG A 91 1.01 11.67 11.10
CA ARG A 91 1.00 12.56 12.27
C ARG A 91 2.29 12.48 13.08
N LYS A 92 2.83 11.28 13.30
CA LYS A 92 4.09 11.08 14.05
C LYS A 92 5.32 11.64 13.33
N VAL A 93 5.30 11.64 12.01
CA VAL A 93 6.44 12.05 11.17
C VAL A 93 6.30 13.50 10.65
N GLY A 94 5.11 14.09 10.77
CA GLY A 94 4.84 15.47 10.35
C GLY A 94 4.71 15.63 8.83
N VAL A 95 4.24 14.60 8.13
CA VAL A 95 4.03 14.58 6.68
C VAL A 95 2.56 14.31 6.33
N SER A 96 2.19 14.42 5.06
CA SER A 96 0.82 14.10 4.63
C SER A 96 0.61 12.58 4.49
N PRO A 97 -0.62 12.06 4.73
CA PRO A 97 -0.92 10.63 4.52
C PRO A 97 -0.69 10.17 3.08
N ALA A 98 -0.90 11.05 2.09
CA ALA A 98 -0.61 10.76 0.69
C ALA A 98 0.90 10.59 0.43
N THR A 99 1.74 11.35 1.12
CA THR A 99 3.20 11.20 1.07
C THR A 99 3.64 9.85 1.65
N ILE A 100 3.05 9.41 2.77
CA ILE A 100 3.30 8.08 3.34
C ILE A 100 2.89 6.97 2.37
N SER A 101 1.71 7.08 1.74
CA SER A 101 1.23 6.10 0.76
C SER A 101 2.19 5.98 -0.43
N LYS A 102 2.69 7.12 -0.93
CA LYS A 102 3.67 7.16 -2.02
C LYS A 102 5.01 6.54 -1.61
N TRP A 103 5.47 6.76 -0.37
CA TRP A 103 6.69 6.13 0.13
C TRP A 103 6.54 4.62 0.32
N LYS A 104 5.41 4.16 0.86
CA LYS A 104 5.11 2.72 0.99
C LYS A 104 5.15 2.01 -0.36
N GLN A 105 4.61 2.64 -1.41
CA GLN A 105 4.64 2.12 -2.78
C GLN A 105 6.04 2.17 -3.41
N LEU A 106 6.78 3.26 -3.22
CA LEU A 106 8.11 3.43 -3.84
C LEU A 106 9.19 2.53 -3.25
N ASP A 107 9.06 2.18 -1.97
CA ASP A 107 10.06 1.39 -1.23
C ASP A 107 9.53 -0.01 -0.85
N ASN A 108 8.35 -0.40 -1.33
CA ASN A 108 7.68 -1.64 -0.99
C ASN A 108 7.76 -1.95 0.52
N TRP A 109 7.32 -1.03 1.37
CA TRP A 109 7.41 -1.24 2.82
C TRP A 109 6.57 -2.43 3.28
N ILE A 110 5.51 -2.77 2.53
CA ILE A 110 4.65 -3.93 2.78
C ILE A 110 5.47 -5.21 2.63
N ALA A 111 6.25 -5.34 1.54
CA ALA A 111 7.17 -6.46 1.30
C ALA A 111 8.35 -6.54 2.31
N ARG A 112 8.60 -5.47 3.09
CA ARG A 112 9.59 -5.49 4.19
C ARG A 112 9.03 -5.96 5.53
N ILE A 113 7.71 -6.06 5.63
CA ILE A 113 7.00 -6.52 6.85
C ILE A 113 6.41 -7.91 6.64
N GLU A 114 6.05 -8.24 5.41
CA GLU A 114 5.91 -9.61 5.00
C GLU A 114 7.26 -10.32 5.29
N PRO A 115 7.32 -11.35 6.15
CA PRO A 115 8.29 -12.40 5.90
C PRO A 115 8.03 -12.85 4.47
N GLU A 116 9.09 -12.95 3.66
CA GLU A 116 9.07 -13.42 2.27
C GLU A 116 7.89 -14.40 2.03
N GLU A 117 6.81 -13.89 1.44
CA GLU A 117 6.05 -14.70 0.51
C GLU A 117 6.89 -14.63 -0.77
N ASP A 118 7.71 -15.65 -0.95
CA ASP A 118 8.58 -15.85 -2.10
C ASP A 118 7.78 -15.71 -3.41
N GLU A 119 7.74 -14.52 -4.00
CA GLU A 119 7.82 -14.37 -5.44
C GLU A 119 9.30 -14.47 -5.82
N GLU A 120 9.85 -15.68 -5.69
CA GLU A 120 11.13 -16.02 -6.28
C GLU A 120 10.99 -15.98 -7.81
N ALA A 121 11.61 -14.97 -8.41
CA ALA A 121 12.25 -15.15 -9.69
C ALA A 121 13.04 -16.47 -9.64
N LEU A 122 12.66 -17.45 -10.46
CA LEU A 122 13.34 -18.74 -10.67
C LEU A 122 14.82 -18.68 -10.26
N PRO A 123 15.16 -19.11 -9.03
CA PRO A 123 16.51 -19.49 -8.69
C PRO A 123 16.73 -20.84 -9.35
N GLU A 124 17.89 -21.01 -9.97
CA GLU A 124 18.35 -22.32 -10.35
C GLU A 124 18.29 -23.23 -9.11
N GLU A 125 17.52 -24.31 -9.21
CA GLU A 125 17.45 -25.41 -8.24
C GLU A 125 17.22 -24.97 -6.79
N SER A 126 16.00 -24.54 -6.46
CA SER A 126 15.55 -24.60 -5.06
C SER A 126 15.57 -26.07 -4.61
N GLU A 127 16.42 -26.35 -3.62
CA GLU A 127 16.24 -27.49 -2.74
C GLU A 127 14.79 -27.42 -2.26
N ARG A 128 13.93 -28.23 -2.88
CA ARG A 128 12.69 -28.64 -2.26
C ARG A 128 13.12 -29.08 -0.87
N VAL A 129 12.71 -28.37 0.17
CA VAL A 129 12.53 -29.05 1.44
C VAL A 129 11.53 -30.13 1.06
N GLU A 130 12.04 -31.35 0.83
CA GLU A 130 11.29 -32.55 1.06
C GLU A 130 10.81 -32.35 2.50
N THR A 131 9.62 -31.76 2.64
CA THR A 131 8.74 -32.24 3.67
C THR A 131 8.71 -33.72 3.35
N ASP A 132 9.45 -34.47 4.14
CA ASP A 132 9.36 -35.91 4.20
C ASP A 132 7.89 -36.13 4.58
N LEU A 133 7.03 -36.09 3.56
CA LEU A 133 5.61 -36.28 3.65
C LEU A 133 5.55 -37.76 3.91
N ASP A 134 5.67 -38.11 5.19
CA ASP A 134 5.55 -39.48 5.63
C ASP A 134 4.18 -39.94 5.13
N ILE A 135 4.20 -40.78 4.09
CA ILE A 135 3.00 -41.32 3.46
C ILE A 135 2.20 -42.11 4.52
N GLY A 136 2.88 -42.61 5.56
CA GLY A 136 2.27 -43.19 6.75
C GLY A 136 1.50 -42.19 7.62
N GLU A 137 1.97 -40.94 7.76
CA GLU A 137 1.21 -39.88 8.45
C GLU A 137 0.04 -39.38 7.59
N LEU A 138 0.20 -39.26 6.27
CA LEU A 138 -0.87 -38.82 5.37
C LEU A 138 -2.09 -39.75 5.35
N ALA A 139 -1.86 -41.05 5.53
CA ALA A 139 -2.91 -42.07 5.64
C ALA A 139 -3.40 -42.28 7.08
N SER A 140 -2.86 -41.55 8.07
CA SER A 140 -3.31 -41.69 9.46
C SER A 140 -4.72 -41.11 9.64
N PRO A 141 -5.62 -41.81 10.36
CA PRO A 141 -6.94 -41.28 10.73
C PRO A 141 -6.86 -39.89 11.39
N GLU A 142 -5.80 -39.63 12.14
CA GLU A 142 -5.54 -38.37 12.84
C GLU A 142 -5.31 -37.20 11.86
N GLN A 143 -4.67 -37.45 10.72
CA GLN A 143 -4.47 -36.46 9.66
C GLN A 143 -5.81 -36.09 9.02
N ILE A 144 -6.64 -37.09 8.71
CA ILE A 144 -7.97 -36.92 8.13
C ILE A 144 -8.85 -36.08 9.07
N ILE A 145 -8.85 -36.38 10.37
CA ILE A 145 -9.61 -35.63 11.38
C ILE A 145 -9.09 -34.18 11.47
N ARG A 146 -7.77 -33.96 11.44
CA ARG A 146 -7.18 -32.62 11.45
C ARG A 146 -7.59 -31.79 10.24
N LEU A 147 -7.52 -32.36 9.05
CA LEU A 147 -7.94 -31.71 7.80
C LEU A 147 -9.44 -31.39 7.83
N ASN A 148 -10.27 -32.32 8.28
CA ASN A 148 -11.71 -32.12 8.38
C ASN A 148 -12.05 -30.91 9.27
N ARG A 149 -11.44 -30.84 10.47
CA ARG A 149 -11.64 -29.71 11.40
C ARG A 149 -11.19 -28.38 10.81
N ARG A 150 -10.12 -28.38 10.02
CA ARG A 150 -9.62 -27.17 9.38
C ARG A 150 -10.55 -26.68 8.26
N ILE A 151 -11.08 -27.58 7.44
CA ILE A 151 -12.09 -27.26 6.42
C ILE A 151 -13.35 -26.70 7.10
N ASP A 152 -13.83 -27.35 8.18
CA ASP A 152 -15.02 -26.89 8.91
C ASP A 152 -14.82 -25.50 9.54
N SER A 153 -13.63 -25.22 10.09
CA SER A 153 -13.29 -23.89 10.60
C SER A 153 -13.26 -22.82 9.51
N LEU A 154 -12.84 -23.16 8.28
CA LEU A 154 -12.84 -22.24 7.15
C LEU A 154 -14.26 -21.98 6.64
N LEU A 155 -15.12 -22.99 6.65
CA LEU A 155 -16.55 -22.88 6.29
C LEU A 155 -17.37 -22.03 7.28
N GLN A 156 -16.92 -21.90 8.54
CA GLN A 156 -17.59 -21.08 9.57
C GLN A 156 -17.34 -19.57 9.44
N ARG A 157 -16.52 -19.11 8.48
CA ARG A 157 -16.21 -17.69 8.30
C ARG A 157 -17.43 -16.93 7.79
N ASP A 158 -17.68 -15.74 8.36
CA ASP A 158 -18.86 -14.89 8.04
C ASP A 158 -18.93 -14.44 6.57
N TYR A 159 -17.78 -14.41 5.89
CA TYR A 159 -17.67 -13.99 4.49
C TYR A 159 -16.79 -14.97 3.74
N LEU A 160 -17.41 -15.73 2.84
CA LEU A 160 -16.75 -16.60 1.88
C LEU A 160 -17.20 -16.19 0.48
N THR A 161 -16.24 -16.05 -0.43
CA THR A 161 -16.52 -15.86 -1.85
C THR A 161 -17.00 -17.17 -2.47
N ALA A 162 -17.73 -17.09 -3.59
CA ALA A 162 -18.18 -18.29 -4.31
C ALA A 162 -17.02 -19.22 -4.72
N ALA A 163 -15.86 -18.65 -5.04
CA ALA A 163 -14.65 -19.41 -5.37
C ALA A 163 -14.09 -20.16 -4.16
N GLU A 164 -14.04 -19.52 -2.98
CA GLU A 164 -13.58 -20.18 -1.75
C GLU A 164 -14.54 -21.28 -1.31
N VAL A 165 -15.86 -21.07 -1.43
CA VAL A 165 -16.85 -22.12 -1.16
C VAL A 165 -16.64 -23.32 -2.08
N ALA A 166 -16.42 -23.08 -3.38
CA ALA A 166 -16.16 -24.14 -4.34
C ALA A 166 -14.87 -24.92 -3.99
N ALA A 167 -13.78 -24.22 -3.68
CA ALA A 167 -12.51 -24.85 -3.31
C ALA A 167 -12.62 -25.67 -2.00
N LEU A 168 -13.34 -25.16 -1.00
CA LEU A 168 -13.57 -25.89 0.25
C LEU A 168 -14.47 -27.11 0.05
N ALA A 169 -15.46 -27.03 -0.85
CA ALA A 169 -16.30 -28.16 -1.21
C ALA A 169 -15.52 -29.25 -1.95
N GLU A 170 -14.64 -28.86 -2.88
CA GLU A 170 -13.74 -29.77 -3.58
C GLU A 170 -12.79 -30.47 -2.60
N ALA A 171 -12.14 -29.70 -1.71
CA ALA A 171 -11.29 -30.26 -0.66
C ALA A 171 -12.04 -31.22 0.29
N LYS A 172 -13.33 -30.95 0.57
CA LYS A 172 -14.18 -31.85 1.36
C LYS A 172 -14.49 -33.13 0.60
N SER A 173 -14.74 -33.04 -0.70
CA SER A 173 -14.96 -34.20 -1.58
C SER A 173 -13.73 -35.11 -1.62
N ASP A 174 -12.54 -34.54 -1.79
CA ASP A 174 -11.29 -35.29 -1.84
C ASP A 174 -10.97 -35.97 -0.50
N LEU A 175 -11.27 -35.29 0.61
CA LEU A 175 -11.12 -35.87 1.95
C LEU A 175 -12.06 -37.07 2.15
N LEU A 176 -13.30 -36.99 1.68
CA LEU A 176 -14.25 -38.10 1.76
C LEU A 176 -13.80 -39.29 0.91
N ALA A 177 -13.31 -39.04 -0.31
CA ALA A 177 -12.74 -40.08 -1.16
C ALA A 177 -11.54 -40.77 -0.49
N SER A 178 -10.69 -40.00 0.17
CA SER A 178 -9.56 -40.52 0.94
C SER A 178 -10.00 -41.41 2.12
N VAL A 179 -11.08 -41.02 2.82
CA VAL A 179 -11.68 -41.83 3.90
C VAL A 179 -12.24 -43.15 3.37
N GLU A 180 -12.91 -43.13 2.22
CA GLU A 180 -13.45 -44.34 1.60
C GLU A 180 -12.33 -45.33 1.25
N ILE A 181 -11.23 -44.84 0.66
CA ILE A 181 -10.05 -45.65 0.37
C ILE A 181 -9.46 -46.23 1.65
N TYR A 182 -9.28 -45.41 2.70
CA TYR A 182 -8.77 -45.88 3.98
C TYR A 182 -9.66 -46.97 4.60
N LEU A 183 -10.98 -46.78 4.61
CA LEU A 183 -11.92 -47.77 5.12
C LEU A 183 -11.92 -49.06 4.30
N SER A 184 -11.74 -48.99 2.98
CA SER A 184 -11.58 -50.18 2.14
C SER A 184 -10.34 -50.98 2.54
N ILE A 185 -9.19 -50.31 2.69
CA ILE A 185 -7.92 -50.95 3.09
C ILE A 185 -8.06 -51.56 4.49
N VAL A 186 -8.66 -50.86 5.44
CA VAL A 186 -8.86 -51.38 6.81
C VAL A 186 -9.77 -52.62 6.81
N ARG A 187 -10.81 -52.66 5.98
CA ARG A 187 -11.67 -53.85 5.84
C ARG A 187 -10.90 -55.03 5.27
N GLU A 188 -10.17 -54.83 4.17
CA GLU A 188 -9.36 -55.87 3.54
C GLU A 188 -8.30 -56.44 4.50
N VAL A 189 -7.60 -55.57 5.26
CA VAL A 189 -6.61 -56.00 6.26
C VAL A 189 -7.26 -56.67 7.48
N GLY A 190 -8.48 -56.25 7.85
CA GLY A 190 -9.25 -56.87 8.92
C GLY A 190 -9.69 -58.29 8.56
N GLU A 191 -10.18 -58.49 7.35
CA GLU A 191 -10.58 -59.81 6.81
C GLU A 191 -9.38 -60.76 6.70
N LEU A 192 -8.21 -60.27 6.26
CA LEU A 192 -6.97 -61.07 6.22
C LEU A 192 -6.49 -61.55 7.59
N LYS A 193 -6.80 -60.84 8.67
CA LYS A 193 -6.43 -61.25 10.05
C LYS A 193 -7.40 -62.26 10.67
N GLU A 194 -8.58 -62.44 10.11
CA GLU A 194 -9.55 -63.43 10.58
C GLU A 194 -9.38 -64.81 9.89
N GLU A 195 -8.57 -64.88 8.82
CA GLU A 195 -8.28 -66.11 8.07
C GLU A 195 -6.99 -66.85 8.49
N ASP A 196 -6.14 -66.23 9.32
CA ASP A 196 -4.93 -66.83 9.95
C ASP A 196 -5.19 -67.34 11.38
#